data_AF-K2S3P9-F1
#
_entry.id   AF-K2S3P9-F1
#
_cell.length_a   1.000
_cell.length_b   1.000
_cell.length_c   1.000
_cell.angle_alpha   90.00
_cell.angle_beta   90.00
_cell.angle_gamma   90.00
#
_symmetry.space_group_name_H-M   'P 1'
#
loop_
_entity.id
_entity.type
_entity.pdbx_description
1 polymer ?
#
loop_
_entity_poly.entity_id
_entity_poly.type
_entity_poly.pdbx_seq_one_letter_code
_entity_poly.pdbx_strand_id
1 'polypeptide(L)'
;MKGSSFIPLLFVGVAYGCQQFLATLQTTEYACKGYNDAGLQAKCEALVPWYEQYSKNNQNRLGQGAQYESYWCDNCNDENKLNPKCYCGIRFWRLREWMGRVPDPPTDSKFMYKGGSVIQKVHCD
;
A
#
# COMPACT_ATOMS: atom_id res chain seq x y z
N MET A 1 57.61 -21.90 -7.22
CA MET A 1 56.29 -22.56 -7.37
C MET A 1 55.58 -22.58 -6.03
N LYS A 2 54.51 -21.80 -5.87
CA LYS A 2 53.34 -22.08 -5.01
C LYS A 2 52.41 -20.87 -5.14
N GLY A 3 51.35 -21.07 -5.93
CA GLY A 3 50.39 -20.04 -6.30
C GLY A 3 49.51 -19.66 -5.13
N SER A 4 49.34 -18.36 -4.92
CA SER A 4 48.31 -17.81 -4.06
C SER A 4 46.98 -17.95 -4.77
N SER A 5 46.09 -18.78 -4.21
CA SER A 5 44.71 -18.95 -4.66
C SER A 5 43.96 -17.63 -4.58
N PHE A 6 43.63 -17.05 -5.73
CA PHE A 6 42.62 -16.00 -5.83
C PHE A 6 41.25 -16.62 -5.56
N ILE A 7 40.63 -16.25 -4.45
CA ILE A 7 39.23 -16.56 -4.18
C ILE A 7 38.41 -15.59 -5.05
N PRO A 8 37.62 -16.05 -6.03
CA PRO A 8 36.70 -15.17 -6.71
C PRO A 8 35.64 -14.74 -5.68
N LEU A 9 35.63 -13.44 -5.35
CA LEU A 9 34.45 -12.81 -4.75
C LEU A 9 33.31 -13.04 -5.74
N LEU A 10 32.49 -14.05 -5.46
CA LEU A 10 31.16 -14.19 -6.03
C LEU A 10 30.44 -12.89 -5.72
N PHE A 11 30.32 -12.03 -6.74
CA PHE A 11 29.33 -10.98 -6.77
C PHE A 11 27.98 -11.70 -6.63
N VAL A 12 27.53 -11.82 -5.39
CA VAL A 12 26.13 -12.06 -5.08
C VAL A 12 25.46 -10.83 -5.68
N GLY A 13 25.02 -10.96 -6.93
CA GLY A 13 24.11 -10.03 -7.55
C GLY A 13 22.92 -10.01 -6.61
N VAL A 14 22.91 -9.03 -5.72
CA VAL A 14 21.76 -8.74 -4.88
C VAL A 14 20.69 -8.51 -5.91
N ALA A 15 19.83 -9.51 -6.08
CA ALA A 15 18.64 -9.34 -6.86
C ALA A 15 18.02 -8.08 -6.25
N TYR A 16 18.04 -7.00 -7.02
CA TYR A 16 17.18 -5.84 -6.81
C TYR A 16 15.71 -6.26 -7.03
N GLY A 17 15.37 -7.54 -6.78
CA GLY A 17 14.53 -7.91 -5.65
C GLY A 17 13.34 -7.02 -5.59
N CYS A 18 12.41 -7.27 -6.50
CA CYS A 18 11.15 -6.59 -6.56
C CYS A 18 10.55 -6.46 -5.15
N GLN A 19 10.27 -5.22 -4.75
CA GLN A 19 9.71 -4.90 -3.44
C GLN A 19 8.33 -4.30 -3.70
N GLN A 20 7.31 -5.16 -3.66
CA GLN A 20 5.92 -4.72 -3.67
C GLN A 20 5.41 -4.64 -2.23
N PHE A 21 4.62 -3.61 -1.96
CA PHE A 21 4.04 -3.38 -0.66
C PHE A 21 2.57 -3.03 -0.78
N LEU A 22 1.72 -3.73 -0.05
CA LEU A 22 0.29 -3.43 0.02
C LEU A 22 0.00 -2.63 1.28
N ALA A 23 -0.47 -1.39 1.15
CA ALA A 23 -1.06 -0.65 2.26
C ALA A 23 -2.57 -0.84 2.24
N THR A 24 -3.11 -1.35 3.35
CA THR A 24 -4.56 -1.43 3.54
C THR A 24 -5.04 -0.22 4.34
N LEU A 25 -5.99 0.52 3.78
CA LEU A 25 -6.65 1.68 4.38
C LEU A 25 -8.08 1.31 4.72
N GLN A 26 -8.66 1.92 5.75
CA GLN A 26 -10.05 1.68 6.16
C GLN A 26 -10.85 2.97 6.17
N THR A 27 -12.16 2.91 5.95
CA THR A 27 -13.02 4.08 6.04
C THR A 27 -13.00 4.68 7.45
N THR A 28 -13.04 6.01 7.52
CA THR A 28 -13.10 6.79 8.76
C THR A 28 -14.46 6.63 9.43
N GLU A 29 -15.52 6.67 8.62
CA GLU A 29 -16.92 6.58 9.02
C GLU A 29 -17.47 5.16 8.84
N TYR A 30 -18.71 4.93 9.30
CA TYR A 30 -19.46 3.70 9.08
C TYR A 30 -19.59 3.44 7.58
N ALA A 31 -19.19 2.25 7.13
CA ALA A 31 -19.33 1.83 5.74
C ALA A 31 -19.39 0.32 5.67
N CYS A 32 -20.28 -0.23 4.86
CA CYS A 32 -20.51 -1.66 4.81
C CYS A 32 -21.03 -2.05 3.43
N LYS A 33 -20.97 -3.34 3.11
CA LYS A 33 -21.38 -3.88 1.81
C LYS A 33 -22.82 -3.49 1.48
N GLY A 34 -23.01 -2.81 0.35
CA GLY A 34 -24.29 -2.28 -0.12
C GLY A 34 -24.57 -0.83 0.30
N TYR A 35 -23.72 -0.22 1.13
CA TYR A 35 -23.81 1.18 1.52
C TYR A 35 -22.83 2.03 0.71
N ASN A 36 -23.29 2.52 -0.45
CA ASN A 36 -22.50 3.37 -1.35
C ASN A 36 -21.16 2.74 -1.80
N ASP A 37 -21.14 1.42 -2.01
CA ASP A 37 -19.93 0.67 -2.36
C ASP A 37 -19.21 1.23 -3.59
N ALA A 38 -19.94 1.52 -4.66
CA ALA A 38 -19.35 2.03 -5.90
C ALA A 38 -18.71 3.41 -5.69
N GLY A 39 -19.33 4.28 -4.89
CA GLY A 39 -18.79 5.60 -4.56
C GLY A 39 -17.52 5.51 -3.72
N LEU A 40 -17.49 4.59 -2.74
CA LEU A 40 -16.32 4.36 -1.89
C LEU A 40 -15.18 3.68 -2.66
N GLN A 41 -15.48 2.73 -3.54
CA GLN A 41 -14.49 2.12 -4.42
C GLN A 41 -13.86 3.18 -5.35
N ALA A 42 -14.66 4.05 -5.98
CA ALA A 42 -14.13 5.12 -6.81
C ALA A 42 -13.23 6.09 -6.01
N LYS A 43 -13.57 6.37 -4.75
CA LYS A 43 -12.71 7.15 -3.84
C LYS A 43 -11.42 6.41 -3.50
N CYS A 44 -11.46 5.09 -3.35
CA CYS A 44 -10.28 4.26 -3.15
C CYS A 44 -9.34 4.33 -4.37
N GLU A 45 -9.88 4.19 -5.58
CA GLU A 45 -9.10 4.33 -6.82
C GLU A 45 -8.49 5.74 -6.95
N ALA A 46 -9.23 6.77 -6.54
CA ALA A 46 -8.75 8.16 -6.53
C ALA A 46 -7.60 8.43 -5.54
N LEU A 47 -7.29 7.51 -4.62
CA LEU A 47 -6.10 7.62 -3.77
C LEU A 47 -4.80 7.38 -4.53
N VAL A 48 -4.82 6.60 -5.61
CA VAL A 48 -3.64 6.30 -6.41
C VAL A 48 -2.93 7.58 -6.88
N PRO A 49 -3.57 8.50 -7.62
CA PRO A 49 -2.91 9.72 -8.08
C PRO A 49 -2.47 10.62 -6.92
N TRP A 50 -3.18 10.59 -5.79
CA TRP A 50 -2.76 11.35 -4.60
C TRP A 50 -1.44 10.81 -4.04
N TYR A 51 -1.34 9.49 -3.86
CA TYR A 51 -0.12 8.85 -3.37
C TYR A 51 1.06 9.01 -4.34
N GLU A 52 0.81 8.96 -5.65
CA GLU A 52 1.84 9.23 -6.65
C GLU A 52 2.37 10.67 -6.52
N GLN A 53 1.48 11.65 -6.38
CA GLN A 53 1.87 13.04 -6.20
C GLN A 53 2.61 13.24 -4.87
N TYR A 54 2.13 12.64 -3.79
CA TYR A 54 2.83 12.65 -2.50
C TYR A 54 4.23 12.07 -2.64
N SER A 55 4.38 10.91 -3.27
CA SER A 55 5.68 10.26 -3.47
C SER A 55 6.64 11.16 -4.23
N LYS A 56 6.19 11.73 -5.37
CA LYS A 56 6.99 12.67 -6.18
C LYS A 56 7.46 13.87 -5.37
N ASN A 57 6.57 14.45 -4.56
CA ASN A 57 6.88 15.61 -3.71
C ASN A 57 7.80 15.26 -2.51
N ASN A 58 7.93 13.97 -2.18
CA ASN A 58 8.69 13.49 -1.02
C ASN A 58 9.82 12.53 -1.45
N GLN A 59 10.61 12.93 -2.44
CA GLN A 59 11.82 12.21 -2.88
C GLN A 59 11.56 10.76 -3.34
N ASN A 60 10.38 10.50 -3.93
CA ASN A 60 9.90 9.17 -4.30
C ASN A 60 9.87 8.19 -3.12
N ARG A 61 9.48 8.67 -1.93
CA ARG A 61 9.40 7.87 -0.69
C ARG A 61 8.56 6.61 -0.84
N LEU A 62 7.40 6.71 -1.50
CA LEU A 62 6.50 5.57 -1.71
C LEU A 62 6.86 4.76 -2.95
N GLY A 63 8.01 5.04 -3.55
CA GLY A 63 8.43 4.50 -4.82
C GLY A 63 7.68 5.10 -6.00
N GLN A 64 7.60 4.36 -7.11
CA GLN A 64 6.98 4.80 -8.37
C GLN A 64 5.90 3.81 -8.78
N GLY A 65 4.74 4.32 -9.21
CA GLY A 65 3.62 3.49 -9.66
C GLY A 65 2.81 2.93 -8.50
N ALA A 66 2.14 3.80 -7.74
CA ALA A 66 1.10 3.34 -6.84
C ALA A 66 -0.04 2.76 -7.68
N GLN A 67 -0.68 1.69 -7.20
CA GLN A 67 -1.74 1.02 -7.94
C GLN A 67 -2.86 0.64 -6.99
N TYR A 68 -4.09 0.76 -7.47
CA TYR A 68 -5.25 0.16 -6.82
C TYR A 68 -5.09 -1.36 -6.89
N GLU A 69 -5.25 -2.04 -5.76
CA GLU A 69 -5.11 -3.50 -5.67
C GLU A 69 -6.42 -4.19 -5.32
N SER A 70 -7.11 -3.68 -4.31
CA SER A 70 -8.30 -4.37 -3.79
C SER A 70 -9.24 -3.41 -3.07
N TYR A 71 -10.51 -3.80 -3.03
CA TYR A 71 -11.56 -3.15 -2.27
C TYR A 71 -12.49 -4.22 -1.70
N TRP A 72 -12.82 -4.10 -0.42
CA TRP A 72 -13.81 -4.97 0.21
C TRP A 72 -14.46 -4.26 1.39
N CYS A 73 -15.68 -4.67 1.73
CA CYS A 73 -16.41 -4.13 2.87
C CYS A 73 -16.87 -5.24 3.81
N ASP A 74 -16.96 -4.88 5.08
CA ASP A 74 -17.67 -5.66 6.07
C ASP A 74 -19.15 -5.76 5.74
N ASN A 75 -19.79 -6.86 6.13
CA ASN A 75 -21.24 -6.98 6.01
C ASN A 75 -21.92 -6.04 7.01
N CYS A 76 -22.98 -5.34 6.59
CA CYS A 76 -23.69 -4.39 7.46
C CYS A 76 -24.33 -5.04 8.68
N ASN A 77 -24.74 -6.30 8.56
CA ASN A 77 -25.48 -7.04 9.58
C ASN A 77 -24.63 -8.13 10.25
N ASP A 78 -23.30 -8.00 10.20
CA ASP A 78 -22.43 -8.93 10.94
C ASP A 78 -22.54 -8.61 12.44
N GLU A 79 -23.21 -9.48 13.19
CA GLU A 79 -23.41 -9.35 14.64
C GLU A 79 -22.09 -9.29 15.43
N ASN A 80 -20.99 -9.75 14.83
CA ASN A 80 -19.65 -9.69 15.43
C ASN A 80 -18.94 -8.35 15.18
N LYS A 81 -19.54 -7.43 14.42
CA LYS A 81 -18.93 -6.14 14.06
C LYS A 81 -19.84 -4.95 14.38
N LEU A 82 -19.55 -4.31 15.52
CA LEU A 82 -20.24 -3.09 15.98
C LEU A 82 -20.02 -1.84 15.10
N ASN A 83 -19.02 -1.84 14.22
CA ASN A 83 -18.70 -0.69 13.35
C ASN A 83 -18.11 -1.19 12.04
N PRO A 84 -18.94 -1.71 11.11
CA PRO A 84 -18.46 -2.23 9.84
C PRO A 84 -17.74 -1.13 9.05
N LYS A 85 -16.66 -1.53 8.36
CA LYS A 85 -15.83 -0.66 7.53
C LYS A 85 -15.70 -1.19 6.10
N CYS A 86 -15.32 -0.28 5.20
CA CYS A 86 -14.76 -0.66 3.91
C CYS A 86 -13.24 -0.45 3.93
N TYR A 87 -12.54 -1.31 3.22
CA TYR A 87 -11.09 -1.37 3.16
C TYR A 87 -10.63 -1.18 1.71
N CYS A 88 -9.52 -0.48 1.56
CA CYS A 88 -8.92 -0.09 0.29
C CYS A 88 -7.45 -0.49 0.31
N GLY A 89 -7.08 -1.41 -0.58
CA GLY A 89 -5.71 -1.85 -0.78
C GLY A 89 -5.03 -1.05 -1.87
N ILE A 90 -3.94 -0.35 -1.53
CA ILE A 90 -3.06 0.34 -2.48
C ILE A 90 -1.70 -0.33 -2.48
N ARG A 91 -1.28 -0.81 -3.66
CA ARG A 91 0.06 -1.38 -3.87
C ARG A 91 1.06 -0.29 -4.22
N PHE A 92 2.26 -0.41 -3.67
CA PHE A 92 3.41 0.43 -3.92
C PHE A 92 4.58 -0.42 -4.40
N TRP A 93 5.28 0.06 -5.43
CA TRP A 93 6.49 -0.56 -5.93
C TRP A 93 7.71 0.22 -5.47
N ARG A 94 8.69 -0.49 -4.89
CA ARG A 94 9.96 0.10 -4.41
C ARG A 94 9.74 1.13 -3.29
N LEU A 95 8.81 0.86 -2.38
CA LEU A 95 8.60 1.66 -1.17
C LEU A 95 9.90 1.72 -0.35
N ARG A 96 10.29 2.91 0.06
CA ARG A 96 11.46 3.12 0.93
C ARG A 96 11.03 3.00 2.38
N GLU A 97 10.90 1.77 2.86
CA GLU A 97 10.40 1.46 4.22
C GLU A 97 11.18 2.19 5.32
N TRP A 98 12.49 2.41 5.14
CA TRP A 98 13.34 3.14 6.08
C TRP A 98 12.98 4.62 6.24
N MET A 99 12.16 5.17 5.35
CA MET A 99 11.67 6.55 5.46
C MET A 99 10.42 6.67 6.35
N GLY A 100 9.90 5.55 6.88
CA GLY A 100 8.78 5.48 7.81
C GLY A 100 7.46 5.02 7.18
N ARG A 101 6.36 5.12 7.92
CA ARG A 101 5.03 4.64 7.51
C ARG A 101 4.48 5.33 6.25
N VAL A 102 3.57 4.66 5.54
CA VAL A 102 2.75 5.28 4.48
C VAL A 102 1.90 6.38 5.11
N PRO A 103 1.88 7.61 4.56
CA PRO A 103 1.08 8.69 5.13
C PRO A 103 -0.42 8.38 4.99
N ASP A 104 -1.21 8.87 5.93
CA ASP A 104 -2.66 8.86 5.74
C ASP A 104 -3.04 9.89 4.65
N PRO A 105 -4.03 9.59 3.79
CA PRO A 105 -4.58 10.59 2.90
C PRO A 105 -5.25 11.71 3.69
N PRO A 106 -5.45 12.89 3.10
CA PRO A 106 -6.18 13.99 3.72
C PRO A 106 -7.53 13.48 4.20
N THR A 107 -7.92 13.83 5.43
CA THR A 107 -9.22 13.46 6.02
C THR A 107 -10.39 14.25 5.43
N ASP A 108 -10.26 14.76 4.21
CA ASP A 108 -11.36 15.43 3.53
C ASP A 108 -12.42 14.39 3.10
N SER A 109 -13.64 14.87 2.87
CA SER A 109 -14.77 14.05 2.40
C SER A 109 -14.51 13.37 1.05
N LYS A 110 -13.42 13.76 0.36
CA LYS A 110 -13.01 13.21 -0.92
C LYS A 110 -12.36 11.83 -0.76
N PHE A 111 -11.57 11.62 0.29
CA PHE A 111 -10.89 10.34 0.48
C PHE A 111 -11.61 9.43 1.49
N MET A 112 -12.11 9.94 2.61
CA MET A 112 -12.79 9.14 3.66
C MET A 112 -12.02 7.92 4.21
N TYR A 113 -10.75 7.69 3.84
CA TYR A 113 -9.91 6.57 4.27
C TYR A 113 -8.85 7.01 5.27
N LYS A 114 -8.45 6.11 6.19
CA LYS A 114 -7.34 6.30 7.13
C LYS A 114 -6.60 4.99 7.41
N GLY A 115 -5.42 5.10 7.98
CA GLY A 115 -4.71 3.99 8.63
C GLY A 115 -3.95 3.11 7.66
N GLY A 116 -2.99 3.66 6.91
CA GLY A 116 -2.08 2.91 6.01
C GLY A 116 -1.06 2.02 6.76
N SER A 117 -1.48 1.40 7.85
CA SER A 117 -0.60 0.83 8.89
C SER A 117 -0.24 -0.63 8.62
N VAL A 118 -1.07 -1.34 7.85
CA VAL A 118 -0.76 -2.72 7.45
C VAL A 118 -0.04 -2.64 6.11
N ILE A 119 1.29 -2.56 6.17
CA ILE A 119 2.18 -2.67 5.03
C ILE A 119 2.61 -4.13 4.97
N GLN A 120 2.09 -4.88 3.99
CA GLN A 120 2.52 -6.25 3.74
C GLN A 120 3.47 -6.26 2.54
N LYS A 121 4.63 -6.90 2.70
CA LYS A 121 5.50 -7.19 1.57
C LYS A 121 4.84 -8.27 0.71
N VAL A 122 4.55 -7.96 -0.53
CA VAL A 122 3.96 -8.89 -1.50
C VAL A 122 5.09 -9.52 -2.30
N HIS A 123 4.97 -10.83 -2.57
CA HIS A 123 5.91 -11.53 -3.44
C HIS A 123 5.77 -11.02 -4.88
N CYS A 124 6.87 -11.05 -5.63
CA CYS A 124 6.84 -10.67 -7.04
C CYS A 124 6.99 -11.93 -7.86
N ASP A 125 5.92 -12.29 -8.55
CA ASP A 125 5.88 -13.38 -9.52
C ASP A 125 6.63 -13.01 -10.82
#